data_AF-A0A368FHY3-F1
#
_entry.id   AF-A0A368FHY3-F1
#
_cell.length_a   1.000
_cell.length_b   1.000
_cell.length_c   1.000
_cell.angle_alpha   90.00
_cell.angle_beta   90.00
_cell.angle_gamma   90.00
#
_symmetry.space_group_name_H-M   'P 1'
#
loop_
_entity.id
_entity.type
_entity.pdbx_description
1 polymer ?
#
loop_
_entity_poly.entity_id
_entity_poly.type
_entity_poly.pdbx_seq_one_letter_code
_entity_poly.pdbx_strand_id
1 'polypeptide(L)' 'MHVRANFPPLCGRDHLAFRSYYHPCKNVIDGDLCEQFGLMDAAAQREVTEGLDRTTSEISKKLEDIRTRYAF' A
#
# COMPACT_ATOMS: atom_id res chain seq x y z
N MET A 1 -9.59 3.83 4.83
CA MET A 1 -9.04 2.87 3.83
C MET A 1 -7.98 3.63 3.06
N HIS A 2 -6.75 3.11 2.96
CA HIS A 2 -5.60 3.86 2.43
C HIS A 2 -5.35 3.53 0.94
N VAL A 3 -4.19 2.96 0.60
CA VAL A 3 -3.72 2.75 -0.78
C VAL A 3 -4.73 2.00 -1.66
N ARG A 4 -5.39 0.95 -1.16
CA ARG A 4 -6.40 0.21 -1.94
C ARG A 4 -7.56 1.07 -2.44
N ALA A 5 -7.98 2.05 -1.66
CA ALA A 5 -9.09 2.92 -2.04
C ALA A 5 -8.63 4.07 -2.96
N ASN A 6 -7.45 4.62 -2.68
CA ASN A 6 -6.96 5.82 -3.36
C ASN A 6 -6.06 5.53 -4.58
N PHE A 7 -5.66 4.28 -4.76
CA PHE A 7 -4.87 3.81 -5.89
C PHE A 7 -5.35 2.41 -6.33
N PRO A 8 -6.57 2.32 -6.90
CA PRO A 8 -7.16 1.04 -7.28
C PRO A 8 -6.39 0.37 -8.43
N PRO A 9 -6.47 -0.96 -8.58
CA PRO A 9 -5.83 -1.66 -9.70
C PRO A 9 -6.28 -1.13 -11.07
N LEU A 10 -5.30 -0.87 -11.94
CA LEU A 10 -5.50 -0.21 -13.24
C LEU A 10 -6.57 -0.86 -14.12
N CYS A 11 -6.66 -2.19 -14.11
CA CYS A 11 -7.60 -2.95 -14.94
C CYS A 11 -8.99 -3.11 -14.29
N GLY A 12 -9.35 -2.29 -13.31
CA GLY A 12 -10.67 -2.28 -12.67
C GLY A 12 -10.97 -3.50 -11.79
N ARG A 13 -9.97 -4.33 -11.49
CA ARG A 13 -10.11 -5.47 -10.58
C ARG A 13 -10.12 -4.97 -9.14
N ASP A 14 -10.97 -5.54 -8.27
CA ASP A 14 -10.82 -5.34 -6.83
C ASP A 14 -9.58 -6.07 -6.32
N HIS A 15 -8.73 -5.36 -5.57
CA HIS A 15 -7.46 -5.88 -5.07
C HIS A 15 -7.65 -7.05 -4.10
N LEU A 16 -8.63 -6.97 -3.18
CA LEU A 16 -8.85 -8.02 -2.19
C LEU A 16 -9.43 -9.27 -2.86
N ALA A 17 -10.32 -9.10 -3.84
CA ALA A 17 -10.83 -10.18 -4.67
C ALA A 17 -9.71 -10.83 -5.51
N PHE A 18 -8.77 -10.04 -6.04
CA PHE A 18 -7.60 -10.57 -6.74
C PHE A 18 -6.70 -11.41 -5.82
N ARG A 19 -6.35 -10.89 -4.63
CA ARG A 19 -5.54 -11.64 -3.65
C ARG A 19 -6.28 -12.81 -3.01
N SER A 20 -7.61 -12.81 -3.07
CA SER A 20 -8.47 -13.89 -2.57
C SER A 20 -9.08 -14.74 -3.69
N TYR A 21 -8.37 -14.92 -4.81
CA TYR A 21 -8.94 -15.48 -6.05
C TYR A 21 -9.62 -16.84 -5.87
N TYR A 22 -8.97 -17.75 -5.14
CA TYR A 22 -9.50 -19.09 -4.85
C TYR A 22 -9.83 -19.28 -3.37
N HIS A 23 -9.05 -18.68 -2.48
CA HIS A 23 -9.23 -18.75 -1.03
C HIS A 23 -9.08 -17.36 -0.42
N PRO A 24 -9.79 -17.03 0.67
CA PRO A 24 -9.63 -15.75 1.35
C PRO A 24 -8.19 -15.49 1.79
N CYS A 25 -7.67 -14.30 1.50
CA CYS A 25 -6.38 -13.86 2.03
C CYS A 25 -6.40 -13.88 3.56
N LYS A 26 -5.37 -14.47 4.18
CA LYS A 26 -5.27 -14.64 5.63
C LYS A 26 -3.87 -14.28 6.12
N ASN A 27 -3.79 -13.23 6.95
CA ASN A 27 -2.55 -12.77 7.61
C ASN A 27 -1.40 -12.44 6.65
N VAL A 28 -1.70 -12.03 5.42
CA VAL A 28 -0.71 -11.59 4.42
C VAL A 28 -1.04 -10.16 3.99
N ILE A 29 -0.03 -9.31 3.92
CA ILE A 29 -0.11 -7.95 3.42
C ILE A 29 0.59 -7.89 2.06
N ASP A 30 -0.04 -7.21 1.10
CA ASP A 30 0.54 -7.01 -0.22
C ASP A 30 1.53 -5.84 -0.20
N GLY A 31 2.82 -6.16 -0.09
CA GLY A 31 3.91 -5.18 -0.07
C GLY A 31 4.00 -4.35 -1.36
N ASP A 32 3.74 -4.96 -2.51
CA ASP A 32 3.77 -4.27 -3.81
C ASP A 32 2.72 -3.17 -3.87
N LEU A 33 1.52 -3.43 -3.31
CA LEU A 33 0.49 -2.40 -3.16
C LEU A 33 0.95 -1.31 -2.19
N CYS A 34 1.54 -1.66 -1.04
CA CYS A 34 2.00 -0.66 -0.07
C CYS A 34 3.05 0.29 -0.66
N GLU A 35 3.97 -0.22 -1.49
CA GLU A 35 5.00 0.58 -2.14
C GLU A 35 4.47 1.55 -3.19
N GLN A 36 3.28 1.30 -3.74
CA GLN A 36 2.61 2.25 -4.65
C GLN A 36 2.22 3.56 -3.97
N PHE A 37 2.32 3.66 -2.63
CA PHE A 37 2.19 4.93 -1.91
C PHE A 37 3.06 6.04 -2.53
N GLY A 38 4.29 5.73 -2.94
CA GLY A 38 5.20 6.70 -3.56
C GLY A 38 4.75 7.20 -4.94
N LEU A 39 3.83 6.49 -5.60
CA LEU A 39 3.30 6.82 -6.93
C LEU A 39 1.96 7.58 -6.88
N MET A 40 1.33 7.64 -5.71
CA MET A 40 0.07 8.34 -5.50
C MET A 40 0.26 9.87 -5.62
N ASP A 41 -0.81 10.58 -5.98
CA ASP A 41 -0.78 12.03 -5.96
C ASP A 41 -0.66 12.59 -4.52
N ALA A 42 -0.30 13.87 -4.40
CA ALA A 42 -0.06 14.50 -3.10
C ALA A 42 -1.31 14.56 -2.21
N ALA A 43 -2.51 14.61 -2.80
CA ALA A 43 -3.76 14.65 -2.05
C ALA A 43 -4.06 13.29 -1.42
N ALA A 44 -3.92 12.23 -2.20
CA ALA A 44 -4.11 10.85 -1.78
C ALA A 44 -3.03 10.42 -0.78
N GLN A 45 -1.76 10.82 -0.98
CA GLN A 45 -0.72 10.60 0.03
C GLN A 45 -1.06 11.30 1.35
N ARG A 46 -1.59 12.54 1.30
CA ARG A 46 -1.98 13.30 2.48
C ARG A 46 -3.05 12.56 3.30
N GLU A 47 -4.09 12.06 2.64
CA GLU A 47 -5.16 11.29 3.30
C GLU A 47 -4.60 10.06 4.03
N VAL A 48 -3.63 9.37 3.42
CA VAL A 48 -2.96 8.23 4.05
C VAL A 48 -2.12 8.65 5.25
N THR A 49 -1.33 9.72 5.12
CA THR A 49 -0.49 10.25 6.20
C THR A 49 -1.30 10.72 7.41
N GLU A 50 -2.40 11.45 7.17
CA GLU A 50 -3.30 11.93 8.22
C GLU A 50 -3.99 10.75 8.93
N GLY A 51 -4.48 9.76 8.17
CA GLY A 51 -5.13 8.59 8.75
C GLY A 51 -4.20 7.67 9.54
N LEU A 52 -2.88 7.79 9.37
CA LEU A 52 -1.87 7.03 10.11
C LEU A 52 -1.13 7.86 11.16
N ASP A 53 -1.39 9.17 11.25
CA ASP A 53 -0.66 10.13 12.08
C ASP A 53 0.87 10.05 11.86
N ARG A 54 1.28 10.04 10.59
CA ARG A 54 2.69 9.93 10.17
C ARG A 54 2.96 10.89 9.02
N THR A 55 4.23 11.18 8.78
CA THR A 55 4.67 11.95 7.60
C THR A 55 4.94 11.04 6.40
N THR A 56 4.91 11.60 5.20
CA THR A 56 5.29 10.88 3.96
C THR A 56 6.68 10.25 4.08
N SER A 57 7.64 10.98 4.67
CA SER A 57 9.01 10.49 4.86
C SER A 57 9.09 9.28 5.80
N GLU A 58 8.33 9.29 6.90
CA GLU A 58 8.29 8.16 7.84
C GLU A 58 7.69 6.91 7.21
N ILE A 59 6.62 7.06 6.41
CA ILE A 59 6.00 5.95 5.69
C ILE A 59 6.97 5.39 4.66
N SER A 60 7.55 6.22 3.80
CA SER A 60 8.50 5.79 2.78
C SER A 60 9.71 5.09 3.41
N LYS A 61 10.26 5.64 4.51
CA LYS A 61 11.37 5.03 5.24
C LYS A 61 10.99 3.66 5.80
N LYS A 62 9.79 3.50 6.37
CA LYS A 62 9.33 2.20 6.89
C LYS A 62 9.17 1.14 5.81
N LEU A 63 8.76 1.52 4.60
CA LEU A 63 8.67 0.61 3.45
C LEU A 63 10.07 0.18 2.99
N GLU A 64 10.98 1.14 2.82
CA GLU A 64 12.39 0.90 2.47
C GLU A 64 13.12 0.06 3.52
N ASP A 65 12.84 0.25 4.82
CA ASP A 65 13.43 -0.51 5.91
C ASP A 65 13.12 -2.03 5.78
N ILE A 66 11.96 -2.41 5.26
CA ILE A 66 11.61 -3.83 5.05
C ILE A 66 12.44 -4.41 3.92
N ARG A 67 12.56 -3.70 2.78
CA ARG A 67 13.45 -4.12 1.68
C ARG A 67 14.88 -4.26 2.14
N THR A 68 15.41 -3.23 2.81
CA THR A 68 16.79 -3.19 3.29
C THR A 68 17.11 -4.36 4.25
N ARG A 69 16.14 -4.79 5.06
CA ARG A 69 16.36 -5.87 6.03
C ARG A 69 16.24 -7.28 5.46
N TYR A 70 15.39 -7.49 4.45
CA TYR A 70 14.98 -8.83 4.02
C TYR A 70 15.12 -9.09 2.52
N ALA A 71 15.49 -8.07 1.74
CA ALA A 71 15.61 -8.12 0.29
C ALA A 71 16.83 -7.32 -0.19
N PHE A 72 16.85 -7.00 -1.48
CA PHE A 72 17.90 -6.25 -2.18
C PHE A 72 17.35 -4.94 -2.73
#